data_AF-A0AAN4ZSB3-F1
#
_entry.id   AF-A0AAN4ZSB3-F1
#
_cell.length_a   1.000
_cell.length_b   1.000
_cell.length_c   1.000
_cell.angle_alpha   90.00
_cell.angle_beta   90.00
_cell.angle_gamma   90.00
#
_symmetry.space_group_name_H-M   'P 1'
#
loop_
_entity.id
_entity.type
_entity.pdbx_description
1 polymer ?
#
loop_
_entity_poly.entity_id
_entity_poly.type
_entity_poly.pdbx_seq_one_letter_code
_entity_poly.pdbx_strand_id
1 'polypeptide(L)'
;MVVGERSIVSGCYIGSNEKITVIPDDVVVYSTPVGRNDEQGWVTVVIGASHDVKRAYETGAVLWSGKTLRDCDEGTSMWEAPLFELAPGAEQSLLQSLHKYEHRETEPEALTSSGWSMADVVRYVDADKLIEFRRLRKELWWRYGPESLGEPPAPAE
;
A
#
# COMPACT_ATOMS: atom_id res chain seq x y z
N MET A 1 -10.54 -8.14 8.82
CA MET A 1 -10.43 -7.39 7.55
C MET A 1 -11.39 -8.01 6.55
N VAL A 2 -12.16 -7.21 5.83
CA VAL A 2 -13.02 -7.65 4.71
C VAL A 2 -12.38 -7.15 3.43
N VAL A 3 -12.22 -8.02 2.43
CA VAL A 3 -11.57 -7.67 1.16
C VAL A 3 -12.63 -7.63 0.06
N GLY A 4 -12.70 -6.49 -0.64
CA GLY A 4 -13.57 -6.28 -1.79
C GLY A 4 -13.25 -7.20 -2.97
N GLU A 5 -14.20 -7.29 -3.90
CA GLU A 5 -14.06 -8.11 -5.09
C GLU A 5 -12.97 -7.61 -6.03
N ARG A 6 -12.30 -8.54 -6.73
CA ARG A 6 -11.25 -8.23 -7.72
C ARG A 6 -10.07 -7.42 -7.15
N SER A 7 -9.84 -7.56 -5.84
CA SER A 7 -8.74 -6.89 -5.15
C SER A 7 -7.58 -7.84 -4.85
N ILE A 8 -6.36 -7.32 -4.95
CA ILE A 8 -5.12 -8.02 -4.56
C ILE A 8 -4.61 -7.35 -3.29
N VAL A 9 -4.49 -8.12 -2.21
CA VAL A 9 -4.00 -7.61 -0.92
C VAL A 9 -2.78 -8.41 -0.50
N SER A 10 -1.67 -7.74 -0.24
CA SER A 10 -0.41 -8.38 0.13
C SER A 10 0.36 -7.57 1.16
N GLY A 11 1.02 -8.25 2.11
CA GLY A 11 1.83 -7.58 3.14
C GLY A 11 1.05 -6.76 4.17
N CYS A 12 -0.27 -6.63 4.03
CA CYS A 12 -1.12 -5.86 4.92
C CYS A 12 -1.37 -6.59 6.24
N TYR A 13 -1.30 -5.84 7.34
CA TYR A 13 -1.56 -6.33 8.67
C TYR A 13 -2.51 -5.39 9.40
N ILE A 14 -3.46 -5.98 10.12
CA ILE A 14 -4.37 -5.27 11.02
C ILE A 14 -4.29 -6.02 12.33
N GLY A 15 -3.99 -5.32 13.42
CA GLY A 15 -4.02 -5.89 14.75
C GLY A 15 -5.40 -6.43 15.13
N SER A 16 -5.49 -7.06 16.30
CA SER A 16 -6.74 -7.58 16.86
C SER A 16 -7.68 -6.47 17.36
N ASN A 17 -7.81 -5.37 16.61
CA ASN A 17 -8.74 -4.30 16.91
C ASN A 17 -10.17 -4.72 16.52
N GLU A 18 -11.15 -4.29 17.32
CA GLU A 18 -12.57 -4.63 17.17
C GLU A 18 -13.22 -4.00 15.92
N LYS A 19 -12.54 -3.06 15.26
CA LYS A 19 -13.07 -2.33 14.11
C LYS A 19 -12.81 -3.10 12.81
N ILE A 20 -13.89 -3.39 12.08
CA ILE A 20 -13.80 -4.02 10.76
C ILE A 20 -13.17 -3.03 9.77
N THR A 21 -11.96 -3.34 9.30
CA THR A 21 -11.36 -2.63 8.17
C THR A 21 -11.79 -3.28 6.86
N VAL A 22 -12.25 -2.46 5.92
CA VAL A 22 -12.72 -2.86 4.59
C VAL A 22 -11.69 -2.42 3.55
N ILE A 23 -11.23 -3.35 2.72
CA ILE A 23 -10.48 -3.06 1.51
C ILE A 23 -11.49 -2.89 0.36
N PRO A 24 -11.43 -1.82 -0.45
CA PRO A 24 -12.34 -1.60 -1.58
C PRO A 24 -12.30 -2.71 -2.64
N ASP A 25 -13.25 -2.66 -3.57
CA ASP A 25 -13.23 -3.47 -4.80
C ASP A 25 -12.22 -2.90 -5.81
N ASP A 26 -11.77 -3.75 -6.75
CA ASP A 26 -10.91 -3.37 -7.88
C ASP A 26 -9.62 -2.63 -7.47
N VAL A 27 -8.99 -3.00 -6.35
CA VAL A 27 -7.73 -2.38 -5.88
C VAL A 27 -6.59 -3.37 -5.71
N VAL A 28 -5.37 -2.88 -5.92
CA VAL A 28 -4.14 -3.52 -5.46
C VAL A 28 -3.66 -2.78 -4.22
N VAL A 29 -3.59 -3.51 -3.10
CA VAL A 29 -3.08 -2.99 -1.82
C VAL A 29 -1.85 -3.77 -1.41
N TYR A 30 -0.77 -3.04 -1.15
CA TYR A 30 0.50 -3.62 -0.70
C TYR A 30 1.12 -2.79 0.41
N SER A 31 1.39 -3.42 1.55
CA SER A 31 2.15 -2.81 2.64
C SER A 31 3.54 -3.43 2.73
N THR A 32 4.56 -2.60 2.95
CA THR A 32 5.94 -3.05 3.07
C THR A 32 6.74 -2.20 4.02
N PRO A 33 7.68 -2.79 4.78
CA PRO A 33 8.65 -2.01 5.51
C PRO A 33 9.63 -1.37 4.53
N VAL A 34 10.01 -0.13 4.80
CA VAL A 34 11.05 0.59 4.07
C VAL A 34 12.01 1.25 5.05
N GLY A 35 13.27 1.39 4.63
CA GLY A 35 14.32 2.00 5.43
C GLY A 35 15.31 2.76 4.55
N ARG A 36 15.42 4.08 4.77
CA ARG A 36 16.41 4.93 4.10
C ARG A 36 17.17 5.72 5.16
N ASN A 37 18.48 5.50 5.24
CA ASN A 37 19.33 6.07 6.29
C ASN A 37 18.78 5.69 7.69
N ASP A 38 18.57 6.69 8.57
CA ASP A 38 18.05 6.51 9.92
C ASP A 38 16.51 6.50 10.00
N GLU A 39 15.82 6.71 8.87
CA GLU A 39 14.36 6.65 8.81
C GLU A 39 13.90 5.23 8.45
N GLN A 40 13.10 4.64 9.33
CA GLN A 40 12.51 3.33 9.13
C GLN A 40 11.03 3.34 9.45
N GLY A 41 10.25 2.62 8.65
CA GLY A 41 8.82 2.53 8.87
C GLY A 41 8.15 1.65 7.83
N TRP A 42 6.88 1.93 7.60
CA TRP A 42 6.00 1.19 6.70
C TRP A 42 5.36 2.15 5.71
N VAL A 43 5.29 1.70 4.47
CA VAL A 43 4.54 2.35 3.40
C VAL A 43 3.47 1.38 2.91
N THR A 44 2.27 1.91 2.66
CA THR A 44 1.17 1.16 2.06
C THR A 44 0.72 1.84 0.78
N VAL A 45 0.77 1.06 -0.29
CA VAL A 45 0.36 1.43 -1.63
C VAL A 45 -1.07 0.94 -1.85
N VAL A 46 -1.97 1.82 -2.29
CA VAL A 46 -3.36 1.49 -2.68
C VAL A 46 -3.59 2.03 -4.10
N ILE A 47 -3.75 1.15 -5.08
CA ILE A 47 -3.92 1.50 -6.51
C ILE A 47 -5.23 0.91 -7.02
N GLY A 48 -6.08 1.71 -7.68
CA GLY A 48 -7.26 1.23 -8.39
C GLY A 48 -6.90 0.55 -9.72
N ALA A 49 -7.20 -0.74 -9.84
CA ALA A 49 -6.79 -1.59 -10.98
C ALA A 49 -7.36 -1.15 -12.34
N SER A 50 -8.55 -0.55 -12.36
CA SER A 50 -9.23 -0.12 -13.59
C SER A 50 -9.03 1.36 -13.93
N HIS A 51 -8.93 2.21 -12.90
CA HIS A 51 -8.87 3.67 -13.05
C HIS A 51 -7.44 4.22 -13.08
N ASP A 52 -6.49 3.64 -12.36
CA ASP A 52 -5.12 4.17 -12.26
C ASP A 52 -4.17 3.66 -13.34
N VAL A 53 -4.41 2.45 -13.85
CA VAL A 53 -3.51 1.77 -14.80
C VAL A 53 -3.70 2.25 -16.24
N LYS A 54 -4.81 2.95 -16.55
CA LYS A 54 -5.11 3.47 -17.89
C LYS A 54 -5.25 4.99 -17.90
N ARG A 55 -4.14 5.70 -18.08
CA ARG A 55 -4.00 6.89 -18.96
C ARG A 55 -2.55 7.36 -18.93
N ALA A 56 -1.85 7.17 -20.05
CA ALA A 56 -0.70 7.98 -20.38
C ALA A 56 -1.22 9.41 -20.64
N TYR A 57 -0.92 10.35 -19.76
CA TYR A 57 -1.30 11.76 -19.94
C TYR A 57 -0.16 12.55 -20.57
N GLU A 58 -0.50 13.43 -21.53
CA GLU A 58 0.40 14.40 -22.19
C GLU A 58 0.66 15.66 -21.35
N THR A 59 0.16 15.75 -20.13
CA THR A 59 0.26 16.96 -19.29
C THR A 59 0.74 16.60 -17.90
N GLY A 60 1.65 17.43 -17.36
CA GLY A 60 2.45 17.17 -16.16
C GLY A 60 1.63 17.00 -14.88
N ALA A 61 1.03 15.83 -14.72
CA ALA A 61 0.19 15.49 -13.60
C ALA A 61 0.19 13.97 -13.38
N VAL A 62 0.13 13.57 -12.12
CA VAL A 62 0.19 12.17 -11.71
C VAL A 62 -1.21 11.65 -11.46
N LEU A 63 -1.57 10.51 -12.05
CA LEU A 63 -2.83 9.83 -11.73
C LEU A 63 -2.62 8.93 -10.51
N TRP A 64 -3.25 9.27 -9.40
CA TRP A 64 -3.22 8.49 -8.17
C TRP A 64 -4.63 8.31 -7.64
N SER A 65 -5.04 7.06 -7.43
CA SER A 65 -6.39 6.70 -6.97
C SER A 65 -7.53 7.21 -7.87
N GLY A 66 -7.29 7.46 -9.15
CA GLY A 66 -8.26 7.96 -10.14
C GLY A 66 -8.35 9.49 -10.18
N LYS A 67 -7.51 10.19 -9.40
CA LYS A 67 -7.41 11.65 -9.40
C LYS A 67 -6.07 12.13 -9.93
N THR A 68 -6.13 13.24 -10.65
CA THR A 68 -4.97 13.91 -11.23
C THR A 68 -4.39 14.90 -10.22
N LEU A 69 -3.21 14.62 -9.68
CA LEU A 69 -2.46 15.50 -8.79
C LEU A 69 -1.60 16.47 -9.61
N ARG A 70 -1.75 17.77 -9.34
CA ARG A 70 -1.13 18.87 -10.11
C ARG A 70 0.11 19.48 -9.45
N ASP A 71 0.37 19.16 -8.19
CA ASP A 71 1.51 19.69 -7.42
C ASP A 71 2.79 18.85 -7.60
N CYS A 72 2.82 17.99 -8.62
CA CYS A 72 4.01 17.24 -9.01
C CYS A 72 4.73 18.00 -10.14
N ASP A 73 6.06 17.98 -10.17
CA ASP A 73 6.85 18.63 -11.21
C ASP A 73 6.41 18.15 -12.62
N GLU A 74 6.53 19.03 -13.62
CA GLU A 74 6.11 18.73 -14.99
C GLU A 74 6.76 17.42 -15.50
N GLY A 75 5.92 16.46 -15.91
CA GLY A 75 6.37 15.18 -16.46
C GLY A 75 6.66 14.08 -15.43
N THR A 76 6.37 14.32 -14.14
CA THR A 76 6.59 13.31 -13.10
C THR A 76 5.70 12.10 -13.30
N SER A 77 6.33 10.92 -13.41
CA SER A 77 5.62 9.64 -13.50
C SER A 77 5.05 9.21 -12.15
N MET A 78 4.00 8.40 -12.12
CA MET A 78 3.50 7.78 -10.88
C MET A 78 4.59 6.96 -10.16
N TRP A 79 5.58 6.48 -10.92
CA TRP A 79 6.72 5.74 -10.39
C TRP A 79 7.65 6.60 -9.53
N GLU A 80 7.84 7.86 -9.90
CA GLU A 80 8.80 8.77 -9.27
C GLU A 80 8.12 9.82 -8.37
N ALA A 81 6.80 9.97 -8.47
CA ALA A 81 6.04 10.90 -7.65
C ALA A 81 6.06 10.51 -6.16
N PRO A 82 6.36 11.44 -5.24
CA PRO A 82 6.32 11.19 -3.80
C PRO A 82 4.87 11.21 -3.31
N LEU A 83 4.24 10.03 -3.26
CA LEU A 83 2.80 9.86 -3.00
C LEU A 83 2.51 9.21 -1.64
N PHE A 84 3.54 8.73 -0.95
CA PHE A 84 3.38 7.87 0.22
C PHE A 84 4.03 8.44 1.47
N GLU A 85 3.30 8.37 2.58
CA GLU A 85 3.85 8.72 3.88
C GLU A 85 4.43 7.50 4.60
N LEU A 86 5.57 7.74 5.25
CA LEU A 86 6.15 6.77 6.16
C LEU A 86 5.35 6.74 7.45
N ALA A 87 4.87 5.57 7.84
CA ALA A 87 4.21 5.34 9.12
C ALA A 87 5.06 4.43 10.01
N PRO A 88 4.99 4.57 11.36
CA PRO A 88 5.78 3.77 12.27
C PRO A 88 5.37 2.28 12.30
N GLY A 89 4.17 1.93 11.82
CA GLY A 89 3.66 0.57 11.82
C GLY A 89 2.78 0.22 10.62
N ALA A 90 2.74 -1.07 10.28
CA ALA A 90 2.00 -1.60 9.13
C ALA A 90 0.50 -1.26 9.18
N GLU A 91 -0.15 -1.44 10.34
CA GLU A 91 -1.58 -1.15 10.51
C GLU A 91 -1.88 0.34 10.31
N GLN A 92 -1.09 1.22 10.92
CA GLN A 92 -1.28 2.67 10.78
C GLN A 92 -1.07 3.10 9.32
N SER A 93 -0.03 2.59 8.67
CA SER A 93 0.25 2.84 7.25
C SER A 93 -0.95 2.45 6.37
N LEU A 94 -1.51 1.26 6.60
CA LEU A 94 -2.67 0.78 5.85
C LEU A 94 -3.91 1.64 6.09
N LEU A 95 -4.24 1.94 7.34
CA LEU A 95 -5.44 2.72 7.67
C LEU A 95 -5.38 4.13 7.10
N GLN A 96 -4.21 4.78 7.16
CA GLN A 96 -4.01 6.10 6.56
C GLN A 96 -4.16 6.05 5.04
N SER A 97 -3.52 5.09 4.36
CA SER A 97 -3.62 4.95 2.91
C SER A 97 -5.04 4.62 2.44
N LEU A 98 -5.77 3.76 3.18
CA LEU A 98 -7.17 3.46 2.88
C LEU A 98 -8.07 4.67 3.09
N HIS A 99 -7.87 5.44 4.16
CA HIS A 99 -8.63 6.67 4.40
C HIS A 99 -8.41 7.68 3.28
N LYS A 100 -7.15 7.92 2.89
CA LYS A 100 -6.79 8.77 1.75
C LYS A 100 -7.43 8.27 0.45
N TYR A 101 -7.40 6.96 0.21
CA TYR A 101 -8.05 6.35 -0.95
C TYR A 101 -9.58 6.54 -0.90
N GLU A 102 -10.24 6.34 0.23
CA GLU A 102 -11.69 6.50 0.35
C GLU A 102 -12.14 7.95 0.10
N HIS A 103 -11.38 8.93 0.61
CA HIS A 103 -11.74 10.35 0.58
C HIS A 103 -11.14 11.12 -0.62
N ARG A 104 -10.49 10.40 -1.53
CA ARG A 104 -9.84 10.96 -2.74
C ARG A 104 -10.72 11.88 -3.57
N GLU A 105 -12.04 11.62 -3.60
CA GLU A 105 -13.00 12.40 -4.38
C GLU A 105 -13.37 13.73 -3.73
N THR A 106 -13.40 13.78 -2.39
CA THR A 106 -13.91 14.90 -1.61
C THR A 106 -12.81 15.73 -0.97
N GLU A 107 -11.63 15.17 -0.75
CA GLU A 107 -10.50 15.79 -0.04
C GLU A 107 -9.22 15.67 -0.85
N PRO A 108 -9.05 16.46 -1.93
CA PRO A 108 -7.86 16.39 -2.78
C PRO A 108 -6.57 16.74 -2.00
N GLU A 109 -6.67 17.61 -0.99
CA GLU A 109 -5.56 17.90 -0.06
C GLU A 109 -5.12 16.70 0.78
N ALA A 110 -5.99 15.71 1.01
CA ALA A 110 -5.61 14.47 1.72
C ALA A 110 -4.67 13.59 0.88
N LEU A 111 -4.62 13.82 -0.43
CA LEU A 111 -3.71 13.17 -1.38
C LEU A 111 -2.46 14.00 -1.67
N THR A 112 -2.19 15.05 -0.89
CA THR A 112 -1.00 15.88 -1.08
C THR A 112 0.27 15.03 -1.12
N SER A 113 1.12 15.34 -2.08
CA SER A 113 2.40 14.68 -2.33
C SER A 113 3.35 14.93 -1.18
N SER A 114 3.57 13.92 -0.36
CA SER A 114 4.55 13.94 0.72
C SER A 114 5.31 12.61 0.73
N GLY A 115 6.62 12.68 0.96
CA GLY A 115 7.43 11.50 1.27
C GLY A 115 7.86 10.67 0.05
N TRP A 116 7.47 9.41 0.03
CA TRP A 116 8.10 8.31 -0.71
C TRP A 116 7.42 8.07 -2.07
N SER A 117 8.22 7.75 -3.09
CA SER A 117 7.72 7.28 -4.40
C SER A 117 7.67 5.75 -4.50
N MET A 118 7.03 5.20 -5.53
CA MET A 118 7.11 3.75 -5.80
C MET A 118 8.55 3.31 -6.06
N ALA A 119 9.34 4.13 -6.77
CA ALA A 119 10.76 3.89 -7.00
C ALA A 119 11.55 3.81 -5.68
N ASP A 120 11.28 4.73 -4.74
CA ASP A 120 11.92 4.71 -3.42
C ASP A 120 11.53 3.47 -2.63
N VAL A 121 10.24 3.11 -2.63
CA VAL A 121 9.74 1.91 -1.94
C VAL A 121 10.44 0.66 -2.45
N VAL A 122 10.57 0.50 -3.77
CA VAL A 122 11.28 -0.65 -4.36
C VAL A 122 12.77 -0.62 -4.03
N ARG A 123 13.39 0.56 -4.03
CA ARG A 123 14.82 0.71 -3.79
C ARG A 123 15.23 0.45 -2.34
N TYR A 124 14.38 0.81 -1.40
CA TYR A 124 14.69 0.83 0.04
C TYR A 124 13.77 -0.09 0.84
N VAL A 125 13.17 -1.09 0.19
CA VAL A 125 12.51 -2.18 0.90
C VAL A 125 13.48 -2.76 1.91
N ASP A 126 13.05 -2.82 3.17
CA ASP A 126 13.84 -3.40 4.25
C ASP A 126 13.69 -4.92 4.17
N ALA A 127 14.64 -5.56 3.48
CA ALA A 127 14.62 -6.99 3.22
C ALA A 127 14.64 -7.83 4.51
N ASP A 128 15.33 -7.35 5.55
CA ASP A 128 15.43 -8.07 6.83
C ASP A 128 14.08 -8.06 7.57
N LYS A 129 13.40 -6.90 7.62
CA LYS A 129 12.03 -6.83 8.16
C LYS A 129 11.03 -7.60 7.32
N LEU A 130 11.24 -7.67 6.01
CA LEU A 130 10.37 -8.42 5.11
C LEU A 130 10.52 -9.94 5.33
N ILE A 131 11.74 -10.42 5.61
CA ILE A 131 12.02 -11.79 6.04
C ILE A 131 11.38 -12.06 7.40
N GLU A 132 11.56 -11.16 8.37
CA GLU A 132 10.98 -11.29 9.70
C GLU A 132 9.44 -11.34 9.66
N PHE A 133 8.82 -10.45 8.88
CA PHE A 133 7.38 -10.45 8.67
C PHE A 133 6.88 -11.76 8.04
N ARG A 134 7.59 -12.27 7.03
CA ARG A 134 7.28 -13.58 6.42
C ARG A 134 7.42 -14.72 7.44
N ARG A 135 8.42 -14.66 8.32
CA ARG A 135 8.62 -15.64 9.40
C ARG A 135 7.47 -15.57 10.42
N LEU A 136 7.16 -14.38 10.94
CA LEU A 136 6.05 -14.16 11.88
C LEU A 136 4.72 -14.59 11.29
N ARG A 137 4.43 -14.27 10.02
CA ARG A 137 3.21 -14.72 9.35
C ARG A 137 3.15 -16.25 9.26
N LYS A 138 4.26 -16.92 8.93
CA LYS A 138 4.33 -18.39 8.94
C LYS A 138 4.11 -18.96 10.35
N GLU A 139 4.72 -18.38 11.38
CA GLU A 139 4.55 -18.82 12.76
C GLU A 139 3.11 -18.63 13.25
N LEU A 140 2.49 -17.48 12.98
CA LEU A 140 1.09 -17.21 13.28
C LEU A 140 0.15 -18.15 12.53
N TRP A 141 0.44 -18.42 11.24
CA TRP A 141 -0.31 -19.39 10.44
C TRP A 141 -0.23 -20.80 11.03
N TRP A 142 0.96 -21.24 11.46
CA TRP A 142 1.13 -22.53 12.15
C TRP A 142 0.42 -22.58 13.51
N ARG A 143 0.33 -21.45 14.21
CA ARG A 143 -0.20 -21.37 15.58
C ARG A 143 -1.72 -21.19 15.63
N TYR A 144 -2.32 -20.55 14.63
CA TYR A 144 -3.75 -20.20 14.62
C TYR A 144 -4.53 -20.82 13.44
N GLY A 145 -3.85 -21.53 12.53
CA GLY A 145 -4.46 -22.29 11.44
C GLY A 145 -4.90 -21.47 10.21
N PRO A 146 -5.06 -22.14 9.05
CA PRO A 146 -5.38 -21.51 7.76
C PRO A 146 -6.74 -20.80 7.71
N GLU A 147 -7.67 -21.15 8.60
CA GLU A 147 -9.00 -20.52 8.68
C GLU A 147 -8.95 -19.02 9.05
N SER A 148 -7.82 -18.53 9.56
CA SER A 148 -7.64 -17.14 9.97
C SER A 148 -6.96 -16.23 8.93
N LEU A 149 -6.27 -16.80 7.92
CA LEU A 149 -5.35 -16.03 7.03
C LEU A 149 -5.31 -16.46 5.55
N GLY A 150 -6.14 -17.44 5.13
CA GLY A 150 -6.15 -17.97 3.76
C GLY A 150 -5.00 -18.96 3.50
N GLU A 151 -5.21 -19.91 2.58
CA GLU A 151 -4.24 -20.99 2.31
C GLU A 151 -2.90 -20.47 1.77
N PRO A 152 -1.78 -21.11 2.15
CA PRO A 152 -0.46 -20.75 1.65
C PRO A 152 -0.34 -21.08 0.15
N PRO A 153 0.46 -20.33 -0.62
CA PRO A 153 0.83 -20.77 -1.95
C PRO A 153 1.63 -22.07 -1.84
N ALA A 154 1.30 -23.04 -2.70
CA ALA A 154 2.00 -24.31 -2.79
C ALA A 154 3.50 -24.07 -3.00
N PRO A 155 4.38 -24.90 -2.39
CA PRO A 155 5.81 -24.81 -2.64
C PRO A 155 6.07 -25.03 -4.13
N ALA A 156 6.89 -24.15 -4.72
CA ALA A 156 7.34 -24.31 -6.10
C ALA A 156 8.24 -25.56 -6.17
N GLU A 157 7.87 -26.51 -7.03
CA GLU A 157 8.71 -27.64 -7.46
C GLU A 157 9.86 -27.17 -8.36
#